data_AF-A0A0N9ZCV3-F1
#
_entry.id   AF-A0A0N9ZCV3-F1
#
_cell.length_a   1.000
_cell.length_b   1.000
_cell.length_c   1.000
_cell.angle_alpha   90.00
_cell.angle_beta   90.00
_cell.angle_gamma   90.00
#
_symmetry.space_group_name_H-M   'P 1'
#
loop_
_entity.id
_entity.type
_entity.pdbx_description
1 polymer ?
#
loop_
_entity_poly.entity_id
_entity_poly.type
_entity_poly.pdbx_seq_one_letter_code
_entity_poly.pdbx_strand_id
1 'polypeptide(L)'
;MMKRETMRLRQKADALGGLVGDQTRLSDLDAKLAELIVENSQDRGTQTVSALRSQAFYGREMAEQREFAQNRLEFLGREIETAQMQLAQSKQKEKMLEERAAQERRLLAQDALDLADRLSPAQKIERKL
;
A
#
# COMPACT_ATOMS: atom_id res chain seq x y z
N MET A 1 -14.96 17.67 -5.46
CA MET A 1 -13.84 17.41 -4.53
C MET A 1 -13.62 15.91 -4.33
N MET A 2 -14.62 15.14 -3.87
CA MET A 2 -14.58 13.68 -3.67
C MET A 2 -13.87 12.86 -4.76
N LYS A 3 -14.20 13.07 -6.06
CA LYS A 3 -13.60 12.32 -7.18
C LYS A 3 -12.06 12.43 -7.28
N ARG A 4 -11.47 13.54 -6.83
CA ARG A 4 -10.02 13.76 -6.88
C ARG A 4 -9.31 13.04 -5.72
N GLU A 5 -9.97 12.96 -4.57
CA GLU A 5 -9.45 12.28 -3.38
C GLU A 5 -9.50 10.77 -3.54
N THR A 6 -10.61 10.23 -4.06
CA THR A 6 -10.73 8.81 -4.37
C THR A 6 -9.71 8.36 -5.42
N MET A 7 -9.46 9.19 -6.45
CA MET A 7 -8.41 8.94 -7.44
C MET A 7 -7.01 8.92 -6.80
N ARG A 8 -6.70 9.85 -5.90
CA ARG A 8 -5.42 9.88 -5.17
C ARG A 8 -5.24 8.66 -4.26
N LEU A 9 -6.30 8.21 -3.58
CA LEU A 9 -6.27 7.00 -2.76
C LEU A 9 -6.00 5.76 -3.61
N ARG A 10 -6.64 5.66 -4.78
CA ARG A 10 -6.38 4.59 -5.74
C ARG A 10 -4.93 4.61 -6.22
N GLN A 11 -4.40 5.77 -6.61
CA GLN A 11 -2.99 5.91 -7.00
C GLN A 11 -2.03 5.45 -5.90
N LYS A 12 -2.31 5.79 -4.63
CA LYS A 12 -1.49 5.31 -3.49
C LYS A 12 -1.57 3.79 -3.32
N ALA A 13 -2.74 3.21 -3.50
CA ALA A 13 -2.92 1.76 -3.43
C ALA A 13 -2.22 1.05 -4.60
N ASP A 14 -2.31 1.59 -5.82
CA ASP A 14 -1.64 1.05 -7.01
C ASP A 14 -0.11 1.13 -6.86
N ALA A 15 0.42 2.26 -6.36
CA ALA A 15 1.84 2.43 -6.07
C ALA A 15 2.33 1.42 -5.01
N LEU A 16 1.57 1.22 -3.93
CA LEU A 16 1.86 0.20 -2.93
C LEU A 16 1.88 -1.21 -3.54
N GLY A 17 0.92 -1.52 -4.41
CA GLY A 17 0.90 -2.80 -5.14
C GLY A 17 2.14 -2.99 -6.02
N GLY A 18 2.61 -1.92 -6.68
CA GLY A 18 3.86 -1.92 -7.43
C GLY A 18 5.08 -2.25 -6.57
N LEU A 19 5.21 -1.58 -5.41
CA LEU A 19 6.31 -1.83 -4.47
C LEU A 19 6.32 -3.28 -3.95
N VAL A 20 5.16 -3.84 -3.62
CA VAL A 20 5.04 -5.25 -3.19
C VAL A 20 5.41 -6.20 -4.34
N GLY A 21 5.00 -5.89 -5.56
CA GLY A 21 5.39 -6.66 -6.75
C GLY A 21 6.90 -6.62 -7.01
N ASP A 22 7.54 -5.47 -6.80
CA ASP A 22 9.00 -5.33 -6.89
C ASP A 22 9.72 -6.12 -5.80
N GLN A 23 9.22 -6.08 -4.56
CA GLN A 23 9.76 -6.84 -3.44
C GLN A 23 9.70 -8.35 -3.72
N THR A 24 8.57 -8.83 -4.26
CA THR A 24 8.39 -10.25 -4.60
C THR A 24 9.42 -10.69 -5.64
N ARG A 25 9.52 -9.96 -6.75
CA ARG A 25 10.48 -10.27 -7.83
C ARG A 25 11.93 -10.25 -7.35
N LEU A 26 12.27 -9.32 -6.46
CA LEU A 26 13.61 -9.20 -5.93
C LEU A 26 13.92 -10.30 -4.90
N SER A 27 12.92 -10.73 -4.12
CA SER A 27 13.04 -11.88 -3.22
C SER A 27 13.30 -13.17 -4.00
N ASP A 28 12.60 -13.35 -5.12
CA ASP A 28 12.84 -14.49 -6.01
C ASP A 28 14.25 -14.46 -6.61
N LEU A 29 14.79 -13.27 -6.91
CA LEU A 29 16.15 -13.10 -7.40
C LEU A 29 17.19 -13.43 -6.31
N ASP A 30 17.03 -12.95 -5.08
CA ASP A 30 17.93 -13.28 -3.96
C ASP A 30 17.96 -14.80 -3.70
N ALA A 31 16.80 -15.46 -3.72
CA ALA A 31 16.71 -16.90 -3.55
C ALA A 31 17.50 -17.66 -4.64
N LYS A 32 17.31 -17.28 -5.92
CA LYS A 32 18.05 -17.88 -7.05
C LYS A 32 19.55 -17.62 -6.96
N LEU A 33 19.97 -16.42 -6.57
CA LEU A 33 21.38 -16.10 -6.38
C LEU A 33 21.99 -16.92 -5.24
N ALA A 34 21.24 -17.12 -4.15
CA ALA A 34 21.68 -17.97 -3.04
C ALA A 34 21.91 -19.41 -3.50
N GLU A 35 20.99 -19.98 -4.27
CA GLU A 35 21.12 -21.32 -4.87
C GLU A 35 22.34 -21.41 -5.79
N LEU A 36 22.49 -20.47 -6.73
CA LEU A 36 23.59 -20.45 -7.69
C LEU A 36 24.96 -20.29 -7.01
N ILE A 37 25.06 -19.50 -5.94
CA ILE A 37 26.30 -19.37 -5.16
C ILE A 37 26.67 -20.71 -4.53
N VAL A 38 25.70 -21.42 -3.96
CA VAL A 38 25.92 -22.76 -3.40
C VAL A 38 26.40 -23.72 -4.49
N GLU A 39 25.71 -23.78 -5.63
CA GLU A 39 26.09 -24.63 -6.77
C GLU A 39 27.47 -24.30 -7.35
N ASN A 40 27.82 -23.01 -7.37
CA ASN A 40 29.12 -22.52 -7.83
C ASN A 40 30.23 -22.90 -6.85
N SER A 41 29.94 -23.03 -5.55
CA SER A 41 30.92 -23.43 -4.53
C SER A 41 31.18 -24.94 -4.43
N GLN A 42 30.41 -25.77 -5.13
CA GLN A 42 30.56 -27.23 -5.04
C GLN A 42 31.82 -27.73 -5.76
N ASP A 43 32.56 -28.62 -5.09
CA ASP A 43 33.73 -29.29 -5.65
C ASP A 43 33.30 -30.27 -6.75
N ARG A 44 33.73 -30.01 -7.99
CA ARG A 44 33.38 -30.84 -9.16
C ARG A 44 34.48 -31.83 -9.54
N GLY A 45 35.24 -32.33 -8.55
CA GLY A 45 36.37 -33.23 -8.78
C GLY A 45 37.54 -32.50 -9.45
N THR A 46 38.28 -33.17 -10.34
CA THR A 46 39.42 -32.56 -11.04
C THR A 46 38.97 -31.39 -11.93
N GLN A 47 39.39 -30.18 -11.57
CA GLN A 47 39.10 -28.95 -12.30
C GLN A 47 40.36 -28.40 -12.98
N THR A 48 40.17 -27.73 -14.11
CA THR A 48 41.23 -26.96 -14.76
C THR A 48 41.40 -25.60 -14.08
N VAL A 49 42.58 -24.99 -14.20
CA VAL A 49 42.82 -23.62 -13.70
C VAL A 49 41.84 -22.61 -14.31
N SER A 50 41.43 -22.80 -15.57
CA SER A 50 40.43 -21.95 -16.23
C SER A 50 39.06 -22.07 -15.54
N ALA A 51 38.63 -23.30 -15.22
CA ALA A 51 37.38 -23.54 -14.50
C ALA A 51 37.39 -22.92 -13.10
N LEU A 52 38.51 -23.00 -12.38
CA LEU A 52 38.66 -22.37 -11.07
C LEU A 52 38.58 -20.83 -11.15
N ARG A 53 39.16 -20.23 -12.20
CA ARG A 53 39.10 -18.77 -12.41
C ARG A 53 37.69 -18.30 -12.74
N SER A 54 36.98 -19.00 -13.62
CA SER A 54 35.60 -18.65 -13.96
C SER A 54 34.68 -18.82 -12.75
N GLN A 55 34.86 -19.89 -11.98
CA GLN A 55 34.14 -20.13 -10.71
C GLN A 55 34.34 -18.95 -9.74
N ALA A 56 35.59 -18.56 -9.48
CA ALA A 56 35.90 -17.43 -8.60
C ALA A 56 35.34 -16.10 -9.12
N PHE A 57 35.42 -15.84 -10.42
CA PHE A 57 34.88 -14.63 -11.03
C PHE A 57 33.35 -14.55 -10.89
N TYR A 58 32.64 -15.59 -11.35
CA TYR A 58 31.18 -15.60 -11.27
C TYR A 58 30.66 -15.69 -9.83
N GLY A 59 31.36 -16.37 -8.94
CA GLY A 59 31.02 -16.42 -7.52
C GLY A 59 31.04 -15.03 -6.87
N ARG A 60 32.02 -14.19 -7.22
CA ARG A 60 32.09 -12.78 -6.76
C ARG A 60 30.94 -11.95 -7.32
N GLU A 61 30.72 -12.01 -8.64
CA GLU A 61 29.63 -11.28 -9.29
C GLU A 61 28.26 -11.65 -8.70
N MET A 62 27.99 -12.94 -8.48
CA MET A 62 26.74 -13.38 -7.87
C MET A 62 26.60 -12.89 -6.41
N ALA A 63 27.70 -12.90 -5.64
CA ALA A 63 27.69 -12.41 -4.27
C ALA A 63 27.42 -10.90 -4.20
N GLU A 64 28.04 -10.10 -5.07
CA GLU A 64 27.82 -8.66 -5.17
C GLU A 64 26.37 -8.34 -5.58
N GLN A 65 25.83 -9.06 -6.57
CA GLN A 65 24.42 -8.90 -6.97
C GLN A 65 23.46 -9.29 -5.86
N ARG A 66 23.81 -10.29 -5.06
CA ARG A 66 23.00 -10.73 -3.92
C ARG A 66 23.01 -9.69 -2.79
N GLU A 67 24.17 -9.14 -2.47
CA GLU A 67 24.28 -8.03 -1.51
C GLU A 67 23.43 -6.84 -1.95
N PHE A 68 23.50 -6.47 -3.23
CA PHE A 68 22.65 -5.42 -3.79
C PHE A 68 21.15 -5.75 -3.65
N ALA A 69 20.75 -6.99 -3.96
CA ALA A 69 19.37 -7.43 -3.85
C ALA A 69 18.87 -7.34 -2.39
N GLN A 70 19.68 -7.76 -1.42
CA GLN A 70 19.35 -7.70 0.01
C GLN A 70 19.18 -6.26 0.50
N ASN A 71 20.12 -5.38 0.14
CA ASN A 71 20.04 -3.95 0.47
C ASN A 71 18.77 -3.31 -0.12
N ARG A 72 18.42 -3.68 -1.36
CA ARG A 72 17.22 -3.18 -2.02
C ARG A 72 15.94 -3.78 -1.42
N LEU A 73 15.95 -5.03 -0.97
CA LEU A 73 14.83 -5.65 -0.24
C LEU A 73 14.57 -4.94 1.10
N GLU A 74 15.62 -4.62 1.86
CA GLU A 74 15.49 -3.86 3.10
C GLU A 74 14.88 -2.48 2.83
N PHE A 75 15.38 -1.79 1.81
CA PHE A 75 14.83 -0.50 1.39
C PHE A 75 13.36 -0.59 1.00
N LEU A 76 12.98 -1.56 0.16
CA LEU A 76 11.60 -1.77 -0.26
C LEU A 76 10.69 -2.10 0.93
N GLY A 77 11.17 -2.86 1.92
CA GLY A 77 10.43 -3.13 3.16
C GLY A 77 10.04 -1.84 3.88
N ARG A 78 11.01 -0.93 4.09
CA ARG A 78 10.77 0.37 4.72
C ARG A 78 9.83 1.26 3.90
N GLU A 79 9.95 1.25 2.58
CA GLU A 79 9.06 2.01 1.69
C GLU A 79 7.63 1.48 1.74
N ILE A 80 7.44 0.16 1.74
CA ILE A 80 6.13 -0.49 1.83
C ILE A 80 5.44 -0.15 3.15
N GLU A 81 6.14 -0.27 4.28
CA GLU A 81 5.61 0.11 5.59
C GLU A 81 5.17 1.59 5.62
N THR A 82 6.02 2.46 5.08
CA THR A 82 5.72 3.89 4.99
C THR A 82 4.49 4.16 4.12
N ALA A 83 4.40 3.52 2.95
CA ALA A 83 3.28 3.65 2.03
C ALA A 83 1.97 3.10 2.63
N GLN A 84 2.03 1.98 3.36
CA GLN A 84 0.89 1.41 4.09
C GLN A 84 0.39 2.37 5.16
N MET A 85 1.28 2.95 5.97
CA MET A 85 0.92 3.94 6.99
C MET A 85 0.26 5.17 6.36
N GLN A 86 0.84 5.71 5.30
CA GLN A 86 0.27 6.86 4.60
C GLN A 86 -1.09 6.57 3.97
N LEU A 87 -1.29 5.37 3.44
CA LEU A 87 -2.58 4.93 2.89
C LEU A 87 -3.63 4.80 4.00
N ALA A 88 -3.27 4.18 5.14
CA ALA A 88 -4.15 4.05 6.31
C ALA A 88 -4.58 5.42 6.85
N GLN A 89 -3.62 6.35 7.02
CA GLN A 89 -3.93 7.73 7.43
C GLN A 89 -4.85 8.44 6.43
N SER A 90 -4.66 8.21 5.13
CA SER A 90 -5.51 8.82 4.10
C SER A 90 -6.94 8.28 4.15
N LYS A 91 -7.11 6.96 4.34
CA LYS A 91 -8.43 6.32 4.52
C LYS A 91 -9.12 6.80 5.80
N GLN A 92 -8.38 6.96 6.90
CA GLN A 92 -8.94 7.48 8.15
C GLN A 92 -9.43 8.92 7.99
N LYS A 93 -8.66 9.76 7.29
CA LYS A 93 -9.07 11.15 6.99
C LYS A 93 -10.34 11.20 6.14
N GLU A 94 -10.44 10.35 5.11
CA GLU A 94 -11.65 10.25 4.28
C GLU A 94 -12.87 9.85 5.12
N LYS A 95 -12.75 8.83 5.96
CA LYS A 95 -13.82 8.40 6.86
C LYS A 95 -14.30 9.51 7.80
N MET A 96 -13.38 10.26 8.41
CA MET A 96 -13.74 11.40 9.28
C MET A 96 -14.47 12.51 8.51
N LEU A 97 -14.09 12.77 7.26
CA LEU A 97 -14.77 13.75 6.42
C LEU A 97 -16.18 13.28 6.02
N GLU A 98 -16.35 12.00 5.72
CA GLU A 98 -17.65 11.39 5.44
C GLU A 98 -18.58 11.46 6.66
N GLU A 99 -18.07 11.14 7.85
CA GLU A 99 -18.81 11.23 9.12
C GLU A 99 -19.27 12.67 9.38
N ARG A 100 -18.38 13.66 9.19
CA ARG A 100 -18.75 15.09 9.33
C ARG A 100 -19.80 15.51 8.31
N ALA A 101 -19.64 15.15 7.04
CA ALA A 101 -20.62 15.47 6.01
C ALA A 101 -21.99 14.82 6.28
N ALA A 102 -22.01 13.59 6.82
CA ALA A 102 -23.24 12.92 7.23
C ALA A 102 -23.90 13.63 8.42
N GLN A 103 -23.11 14.10 9.39
CA GLN A 103 -23.60 14.86 10.53
C GLN A 103 -24.19 16.21 10.11
N GLU A 104 -23.52 16.96 9.23
CA GLU A 104 -24.04 18.21 8.66
C GLU A 104 -25.37 17.99 7.93
N ARG A 105 -25.48 16.94 7.11
CA ARG A 105 -26.75 16.60 6.44
C ARG A 105 -27.88 16.28 7.42
N ARG A 106 -27.58 15.61 8.53
CA ARG A 106 -28.56 15.32 9.58
C ARG A 106 -29.04 16.59 10.28
N LEU A 107 -28.12 17.50 10.60
CA LEU A 107 -28.45 18.79 11.21
C LEU A 107 -29.32 19.64 10.28
N LEU A 108 -28.95 19.74 9.01
CA LEU A 108 -29.75 20.47 8.01
C LEU A 108 -31.16 19.87 7.83
N ALA A 109 -31.28 18.54 7.89
CA ALA A 109 -32.58 17.88 7.83
C ALA A 109 -33.43 18.14 9.07
N GLN A 110 -32.83 18.16 10.27
CA GLN A 110 -33.51 18.52 11.51
C GLN A 110 -33.96 19.98 11.50
N ASP A 111 -33.09 20.91 11.09
CA ASP A 111 -33.44 22.33 10.97
C ASP A 111 -34.60 22.55 9.99
N ALA A 112 -34.65 21.79 8.89
CA ALA A 112 -35.75 21.84 7.93
C ALA A 112 -37.07 21.31 8.50
N LEU A 113 -37.03 20.26 9.31
CA LEU A 113 -38.21 19.72 10.02
C LEU A 113 -38.71 20.71 11.08
N ASP A 114 -37.81 21.26 11.89
CA ASP A 114 -38.13 22.25 12.92
C ASP A 114 -38.74 23.53 12.30
N LEU A 115 -38.23 23.96 11.14
CA LEU A 115 -38.80 25.08 10.40
C LEU A 115 -40.19 24.74 9.84
N ALA A 116 -40.39 23.53 9.31
CA ALA A 116 -41.68 23.08 8.81
C ALA A 116 -42.74 23.00 9.93
N ASP A 117 -42.37 22.50 11.10
CA ASP A 117 -43.26 22.46 12.27
C ASP A 117 -43.64 23.86 12.74
N ARG A 118 -42.70 24.82 12.77
CA ARG A 118 -42.98 26.22 13.12
C ARG A 118 -43.88 26.94 12.11
N LEU A 119 -43.80 26.57 10.84
CA LEU A 119 -44.61 27.14 9.76
C LEU A 119 -45.96 26.43 9.59
N SER A 120 -46.18 25.31 10.27
CA SER A 120 -47.46 24.61 10.23
C SER A 120 -48.54 25.43 10.97
N PRO A 121 -49.63 25.83 10.30
CA PRO A 121 -50.70 26.54 10.98
C PRO A 121 -51.35 25.58 11.97
N ALA A 122 -51.44 25.98 13.24
CA ALA A 122 -52.16 25.25 14.27
C ALA A 122 -53.55 24.88 13.74
N GLN A 123 -53.75 23.60 13.38
CA GLN A 123 -55.05 23.06 13.08
C GLN A 123 -55.86 23.15 14.38
N LYS A 124 -56.53 24.29 14.57
CA LYS A 124 -57.60 24.45 15.55
C LYS A 124 -58.68 23.46 15.13
N ILE A 125 -58.62 22.28 15.70
CA ILE A 125 -59.74 21.35 15.74
C ILE A 125 -60.78 22.01 16.65
N GLU A 126 -61.61 22.88 16.09
CA GLU A 126 -62.92 23.18 16.67
C GLU A 126 -63.79 21.94 16.46
N ARG A 127 -63.62 20.94 17.34
CA ARG A 127 -64.69 19.99 17.62
C ARG A 127 -65.68 20.71 18.53
N LYS A 128 -66.68 21.35 17.92
CA LYS A 128 -67.94 21.65 18.59
C LYS A 128 -68.95 20.56 18.21
N LEU A 129 -69.36 19.86 19.27
CA LEU A 129 -70.54 19.04 19.53
C LEU A 129 -71.62 19.02 18.44
#